data_AF-A0AAD4IDJ8-F1
#
_entry.id   AF-A0AAD4IDJ8-F1
#
_cell.length_a   1.000
_cell.length_b   1.000
_cell.length_c   1.000
_cell.angle_alpha   90.00
_cell.angle_beta   90.00
_cell.angle_gamma   90.00
#
_symmetry.space_group_name_H-M   'P 1'
#
loop_
_entity.id
_entity.type
_entity.pdbx_description
1 polymer ?
#
loop_
_entity_poly.entity_id
_entity_poly.type
_entity_poly.pdbx_seq_one_letter_code
_entity_poly.pdbx_strand_id
1 'polypeptide(L)'
;MANSFPYTAYPGVGIPTTFLVGPATNPTRFDVHHWLLAKASPLFITPNGLPRIILCNISLSSIKPDTFHLMKLWILAGELGIWKTQNTVMRLGMALMQPAYFVCNIETVKWVYENTPVKSTLRDYIITIFCQRGPPITPSIFSPAHERLGIFRDAAEFMRKLNLVRAGNPRGIDGYDIHAQFPIQHTWSQGEDELAPVRVRGCLVTGGEDVDWGKIEYPLPSFLVWSTKWGVLPDMHFIREGNVRSVAEDVVKQIEFP
;
A
#
# COMPACT_ATOMS: atom_id res chain seq x y z
N MET A 1 -19.37 -0.33 16.90
CA MET A 1 -19.21 1.15 16.94
C MET A 1 -18.77 1.59 15.56
N ALA A 2 -19.50 2.48 14.90
CA ALA A 2 -19.19 2.90 13.54
C ALA A 2 -17.91 3.76 13.53
N ASN A 3 -16.92 3.37 12.73
CA ASN A 3 -15.70 4.15 12.50
C ASN A 3 -16.07 5.49 11.84
N SER A 4 -16.20 6.55 12.63
CA SER A 4 -16.36 7.90 12.12
C SER A 4 -15.03 8.36 11.51
N PHE A 5 -14.97 8.41 10.18
CA PHE A 5 -13.93 9.13 9.46
C PHE A 5 -13.86 10.59 9.95
N PRO A 6 -12.69 11.24 9.93
CA PRO A 6 -12.39 12.49 10.66
C PRO A 6 -13.21 13.73 10.21
N TYR A 7 -14.09 13.63 9.22
CA TYR A 7 -14.89 14.74 8.70
C TYR A 7 -16.16 15.05 9.52
N THR A 8 -16.53 14.19 10.47
CA THR A 8 -17.69 14.42 11.36
C THR A 8 -17.48 15.56 12.36
N ALA A 9 -16.24 16.06 12.51
CA ALA A 9 -15.90 17.12 13.46
C ALA A 9 -16.29 18.55 13.00
N TYR A 10 -16.77 18.76 11.77
CA TYR A 10 -17.06 20.10 11.24
C TYR A 10 -18.45 20.20 10.59
N PRO A 11 -19.53 20.38 11.38
CA PRO A 11 -20.87 20.61 10.86
C PRO A 11 -20.92 21.93 10.05
N GLY A 12 -21.36 21.86 8.80
CA GLY A 12 -21.64 23.04 7.96
C GLY A 12 -20.48 23.60 7.13
N VAL A 13 -19.23 23.19 7.37
CA VAL A 13 -18.04 23.71 6.64
C VAL A 13 -17.32 22.62 5.82
N GLY A 14 -17.63 21.34 6.05
CA GLY A 14 -16.78 20.24 5.59
C GLY A 14 -17.48 19.01 5.02
N ILE A 15 -18.71 19.12 4.50
CA ILE A 15 -19.35 17.98 3.83
C ILE A 15 -18.56 17.69 2.53
N PRO A 16 -17.89 16.52 2.42
CA PRO A 16 -17.11 16.18 1.25
C PRO A 16 -18.02 15.81 0.09
N THR A 17 -17.55 16.06 -1.13
CA THR A 17 -18.14 15.46 -2.32
C THR A 17 -17.78 13.99 -2.34
N THR A 18 -18.79 13.13 -2.35
CA THR A 18 -18.63 11.68 -2.41
C THR A 18 -18.53 11.22 -3.86
N PHE A 19 -17.47 10.50 -4.21
CA PHE A 19 -17.30 9.79 -5.48
C PHE A 19 -17.53 8.30 -5.26
N LEU A 20 -18.27 7.67 -6.18
CA LEU A 20 -18.47 6.23 -6.26
C LEU A 20 -17.76 5.73 -7.52
N VAL A 21 -16.55 5.22 -7.38
CA VAL A 21 -15.66 4.86 -8.50
C VAL A 21 -15.63 3.35 -8.68
N GLY A 22 -15.82 2.87 -9.91
CA GLY A 22 -15.86 1.44 -10.23
C GLY A 22 -17.27 0.94 -10.57
N PRO A 23 -17.45 -0.37 -10.83
CA PRO A 23 -18.71 -0.93 -11.32
C PRO A 23 -19.91 -0.50 -10.47
N ALA A 24 -21.04 -0.19 -11.13
CA ALA A 24 -22.26 0.26 -10.43
C ALA A 24 -22.77 -0.74 -9.39
N THR A 25 -22.45 -2.03 -9.57
CA THR A 25 -22.80 -3.12 -8.67
C THR A 25 -21.94 -3.17 -7.40
N ASN A 26 -20.72 -2.61 -7.44
CA ASN A 26 -19.80 -2.58 -6.30
C ASN A 26 -18.82 -1.40 -6.38
N PRO A 27 -19.30 -0.15 -6.23
CA PRO A 27 -18.44 1.02 -6.35
C PRO A 27 -17.61 1.24 -5.09
N THR A 28 -16.40 1.80 -5.27
CA THR A 28 -15.54 2.25 -4.16
C THR A 28 -15.81 3.71 -3.86
N ARG A 29 -16.01 4.01 -2.58
CA ARG A 29 -16.33 5.35 -2.09
C ARG A 29 -15.07 6.17 -1.81
N PHE A 30 -15.00 7.39 -2.35
CA PHE A 30 -13.97 8.39 -2.04
C PHE A 30 -14.63 9.70 -1.63
N ASP A 31 -14.26 10.25 -0.49
CA ASP A 31 -14.79 11.52 -0.01
C ASP A 31 -13.72 12.60 -0.19
N VAL A 32 -14.02 13.63 -0.99
CA VAL A 32 -13.07 14.70 -1.34
C VAL A 32 -13.65 16.07 -1.01
N HIS A 33 -12.85 16.94 -0.39
CA HIS A 33 -13.27 18.28 -0.01
C HIS A 33 -13.50 19.18 -1.25
N HIS A 34 -14.60 19.92 -1.26
CA HIS A 34 -15.03 20.75 -2.41
C HIS A 34 -14.01 21.83 -2.79
N TRP A 35 -13.31 22.44 -1.83
CA TRP A 35 -12.23 23.40 -2.13
C TRP A 35 -11.04 22.77 -2.86
N LEU A 36 -10.73 21.50 -2.56
CA LEU A 36 -9.65 20.79 -3.23
C LEU A 36 -10.03 20.50 -4.69
N LEU A 37 -11.29 20.08 -4.92
CA LEU A 37 -11.83 19.86 -6.25
C LEU A 37 -11.86 21.15 -7.08
N ALA A 38 -12.34 22.26 -6.49
CA ALA A 38 -12.38 23.56 -7.14
C ALA A 38 -10.98 24.07 -7.53
N LYS A 39 -9.99 23.85 -6.67
CA LYS A 39 -8.58 24.18 -6.98
C LYS A 39 -8.03 23.33 -8.12
N ALA A 40 -8.45 22.07 -8.21
CA ALA A 40 -7.91 21.10 -9.16
C ALA A 40 -8.61 21.14 -10.54
N SER A 41 -9.88 21.58 -10.61
CA SER A 41 -10.62 21.60 -11.87
C SER A 41 -11.70 22.70 -11.90
N PRO A 42 -11.75 23.50 -12.99
CA PRO A 42 -12.81 24.50 -13.21
C PRO A 42 -14.24 23.92 -13.20
N LEU A 43 -14.40 22.61 -13.45
CA LEU A 43 -15.70 21.94 -13.41
C LEU A 43 -16.36 21.99 -12.03
N PHE A 44 -15.56 22.10 -10.97
CA PHE A 44 -16.02 22.21 -9.58
C PHE A 44 -16.03 23.64 -9.07
N ILE A 45 -15.97 24.64 -9.96
CA ILE A 45 -16.07 26.06 -9.63
C ILE A 45 -17.42 26.59 -10.16
N THR A 46 -18.10 27.41 -9.37
CA THR A 46 -19.28 28.16 -9.80
C THR A 46 -18.87 29.39 -10.63
N PRO A 47 -19.76 30.01 -11.42
CA PRO A 47 -19.39 31.18 -12.25
C PRO A 47 -18.80 32.36 -11.47
N ASN A 48 -19.09 32.48 -10.17
CA ASN A 48 -18.55 33.50 -9.28
C ASN A 48 -17.21 33.11 -8.61
N GLY A 49 -16.58 32.00 -9.03
CA GLY A 49 -15.26 31.58 -8.53
C GLY A 49 -15.25 30.78 -7.22
N LEU A 50 -16.43 30.47 -6.66
CA LEU A 50 -16.52 29.67 -5.43
C LEU A 50 -16.55 28.16 -5.74
N PRO A 51 -16.19 27.29 -4.79
CA PRO A 51 -16.37 25.85 -4.96
C PRO A 51 -17.85 25.49 -5.11
N ARG A 52 -18.14 24.64 -6.09
CA ARG A 52 -19.45 24.01 -6.22
C ARG A 52 -19.63 22.97 -5.12
N ILE A 53 -20.62 23.17 -4.26
CA ILE A 53 -21.01 22.19 -3.24
C ILE A 53 -21.88 21.12 -3.92
N ILE A 54 -21.35 19.91 -4.05
CA ILE A 54 -22.05 18.78 -4.65
C ILE A 54 -22.44 17.82 -3.52
N LEU A 55 -23.74 17.81 -3.19
CA LEU A 55 -24.28 16.99 -2.11
C LEU A 55 -24.68 15.59 -2.56
N CYS A 56 -24.74 15.34 -3.87
CA CYS A 56 -25.02 14.02 -4.42
C CYS A 56 -23.73 13.23 -4.66
N ASN A 57 -23.86 11.91 -4.64
CA ASN A 57 -22.76 11.03 -5.00
C ASN A 57 -22.46 11.15 -6.50
N ILE A 58 -21.20 11.38 -6.85
CA ILE A 58 -20.73 11.37 -8.23
C ILE A 58 -20.33 9.95 -8.59
N SER A 59 -21.14 9.29 -9.44
CA SER A 59 -20.84 7.94 -9.90
C SER A 59 -19.89 7.97 -11.10
N LEU A 60 -18.78 7.24 -10.99
CA LEU A 60 -17.75 7.08 -12.01
C LEU A 60 -17.66 5.60 -12.37
N SER A 61 -18.76 5.08 -12.91
CA SER A 61 -18.99 3.65 -13.13
C SER A 61 -18.05 3.00 -14.15
N SER A 62 -17.52 3.80 -15.07
CA SER A 62 -16.55 3.39 -16.08
C SER A 62 -15.10 3.45 -15.59
N ILE A 63 -14.83 4.20 -14.51
CA ILE A 63 -13.48 4.38 -13.98
C ILE A 63 -13.21 3.23 -13.03
N LYS A 64 -12.34 2.31 -13.44
CA LYS A 64 -11.78 1.35 -12.49
C LYS A 64 -10.85 2.14 -11.55
N PRO A 65 -11.03 2.06 -10.22
CA PRO A 65 -10.03 2.58 -9.30
C PRO A 65 -8.76 1.77 -9.54
N ASP A 66 -7.81 2.36 -10.25
CA ASP A 66 -6.70 1.58 -10.79
C ASP A 66 -5.42 1.99 -10.09
N THR A 67 -4.88 1.06 -9.34
CA THR A 67 -3.50 1.06 -8.84
C THR A 67 -2.55 1.50 -9.95
N PHE A 68 -2.78 1.06 -11.19
CA PHE A 68 -1.99 1.42 -12.35
C PHE A 68 -1.93 2.93 -12.63
N HIS A 69 -3.07 3.64 -12.56
CA HIS A 69 -3.10 5.09 -12.77
C HIS A 69 -2.37 5.83 -11.65
N LEU A 70 -2.47 5.34 -10.40
CA LEU A 70 -1.68 5.88 -9.30
C LEU A 70 -0.18 5.65 -9.54
N MET A 71 0.24 4.49 -10.03
CA MET A 71 1.67 4.25 -10.33
C MET A 71 2.19 5.19 -11.42
N LYS A 72 1.39 5.45 -12.46
CA LYS A 72 1.73 6.45 -13.50
C LYS A 72 1.87 7.86 -12.93
N LEU A 73 0.92 8.30 -12.12
CA LEU A 73 0.97 9.61 -11.47
C LEU A 73 2.17 9.75 -10.55
N TRP A 74 2.54 8.67 -9.85
CA TRP A 74 3.74 8.66 -9.01
C TRP A 74 5.01 8.84 -9.82
N ILE A 75 5.16 8.13 -10.95
CA ILE A 75 6.35 8.25 -11.82
C ILE A 75 6.44 9.66 -12.41
N LEU A 76 5.33 10.18 -12.96
CA LEU A 76 5.28 11.55 -13.50
C LEU A 76 5.63 12.60 -12.44
N ALA A 77 5.14 12.45 -11.21
CA ALA A 77 5.50 13.35 -10.12
C ALA A 77 7.00 13.26 -9.76
N GLY A 78 7.62 12.10 -9.93
CA GLY A 78 9.07 11.91 -9.75
C GLY A 78 9.89 12.62 -10.83
N GLU A 79 9.52 12.43 -12.09
CA GLU A 79 10.13 13.13 -13.23
C GLU A 79 10.07 14.65 -13.05
N LEU A 80 8.95 15.17 -12.54
CA LEU A 80 8.75 16.61 -12.29
C LEU A 80 9.41 17.13 -11.00
N GLY A 81 10.06 16.27 -10.22
CA GLY A 81 10.71 16.72 -8.99
C GLY A 81 9.78 16.89 -7.78
N ILE A 82 8.51 16.46 -7.86
CA ILE A 82 7.46 16.79 -6.88
C ILE A 82 7.25 15.64 -5.89
N TRP A 83 8.24 15.42 -5.03
CA TRP A 83 8.26 14.30 -4.08
C TRP A 83 7.07 14.26 -3.10
N LYS A 84 6.53 15.42 -2.71
CA LYS A 84 5.30 15.49 -1.87
C LYS A 84 4.09 14.89 -2.57
N THR A 85 4.01 15.07 -3.89
CA THR A 85 2.95 14.47 -4.72
C THR A 85 3.16 12.98 -4.85
N GLN A 86 4.39 12.50 -5.05
CA GLN A 86 4.70 11.06 -5.01
C GLN A 86 4.21 10.41 -3.70
N ASN A 87 4.52 11.05 -2.56
CA ASN A 87 4.08 10.58 -1.24
C ASN A 87 2.54 10.61 -1.10
N THR A 88 1.89 11.64 -1.62
CA THR A 88 0.42 11.73 -1.63
C THR A 88 -0.20 10.60 -2.44
N VAL A 89 0.33 10.32 -3.62
CA VAL A 89 -0.14 9.25 -4.50
C VAL A 89 0.00 7.88 -3.85
N MET A 90 1.10 7.62 -3.13
CA MET A 90 1.22 6.38 -2.36
C MET A 90 0.20 6.27 -1.24
N ARG A 91 -0.08 7.36 -0.51
CA ARG A 91 -1.14 7.36 0.53
C ARG A 91 -2.50 7.04 -0.06
N LEU A 92 -2.80 7.57 -1.24
CA LEU A 92 -4.02 7.22 -1.98
C LEU A 92 -4.04 5.75 -2.37
N GLY A 93 -2.91 5.19 -2.83
CA GLY A 93 -2.79 3.77 -3.13
C GLY A 93 -2.99 2.88 -1.90
N MET A 94 -2.44 3.26 -0.75
CA MET A 94 -2.63 2.53 0.51
C MET A 94 -4.10 2.57 0.96
N ALA A 95 -4.73 3.74 0.88
CA ALA A 95 -6.15 3.90 1.17
C ALA A 95 -7.02 3.04 0.23
N LEU A 96 -6.66 3.00 -1.06
CA LEU A 96 -7.34 2.16 -2.05
C LEU A 96 -7.28 0.67 -1.70
N MET A 97 -6.19 0.21 -1.09
CA MET A 97 -5.97 -1.20 -0.76
C MET A 97 -6.53 -1.64 0.59
N GLN A 98 -7.21 -0.73 1.32
CA GLN A 98 -7.86 -1.06 2.60
C GLN A 98 -8.99 -2.09 2.44
N PRO A 99 -9.92 -1.96 1.48
CA PRO A 99 -10.97 -2.95 1.30
C PRO A 99 -10.42 -4.27 0.76
N ALA A 100 -10.92 -5.39 1.29
CA ALA A 100 -10.37 -6.72 1.00
C ALA A 100 -10.54 -7.19 -0.45
N TYR A 101 -11.46 -6.59 -1.21
CA TYR A 101 -11.73 -6.94 -2.60
C TYR A 101 -10.77 -6.28 -3.60
N PHE A 102 -9.91 -5.35 -3.15
CA PHE A 102 -8.95 -4.71 -4.05
C PHE A 102 -7.79 -5.66 -4.36
N VAL A 103 -7.49 -5.77 -5.65
CA VAL A 103 -6.45 -6.65 -6.18
C VAL A 103 -5.40 -5.83 -6.90
N CYS A 104 -4.13 -6.11 -6.60
CA CYS A 104 -3.01 -5.63 -7.38
C CYS A 104 -2.62 -6.71 -8.40
N ASN A 105 -2.82 -6.42 -9.69
CA ASN A 105 -2.49 -7.36 -10.75
C ASN A 105 -0.99 -7.39 -11.05
N ILE A 106 -0.51 -8.56 -11.47
CA ILE A 106 0.90 -8.75 -11.85
C ILE A 106 1.32 -7.81 -13.01
N GLU A 107 0.40 -7.47 -13.91
CA GLU A 107 0.69 -6.53 -15.01
C GLU A 107 1.00 -5.12 -14.51
N THR A 108 0.37 -4.67 -13.42
CA THR A 108 0.72 -3.40 -12.78
C THR A 108 2.13 -3.45 -12.19
N VAL A 109 2.48 -4.56 -11.53
CA VAL A 109 3.83 -4.79 -10.97
C VAL A 109 4.87 -4.78 -12.07
N LYS A 110 4.62 -5.56 -13.14
CA LYS A 110 5.48 -5.66 -14.31
C LYS A 110 5.76 -4.30 -14.91
N TRP A 111 4.71 -3.51 -15.16
CA TRP A 111 4.88 -2.17 -15.71
C TRP A 111 5.70 -1.25 -14.80
N VAL A 112 5.49 -1.28 -13.48
CA VAL A 112 6.32 -0.51 -12.54
C VAL A 112 7.79 -0.94 -12.64
N TYR A 113 8.05 -2.24 -12.72
CA TYR A 113 9.42 -2.77 -12.84
C TYR A 113 10.07 -2.42 -14.17
N GLU A 114 9.31 -2.28 -15.25
CA GLU A 114 9.80 -1.83 -16.56
C GLU A 114 10.10 -0.31 -16.57
N ASN A 115 9.38 0.48 -15.77
CA ASN A 115 9.39 1.95 -15.84
C ASN A 115 10.06 2.63 -14.63
N THR A 116 10.74 1.87 -13.76
CA THR A 116 11.45 2.45 -12.61
C THR A 116 12.84 1.83 -12.45
N PRO A 117 13.82 2.54 -11.87
CA PRO A 117 15.12 1.96 -11.55
C PRO A 117 15.03 0.79 -10.55
N VAL A 118 16.03 -0.09 -10.58
CA VAL A 118 16.20 -1.13 -9.55
C VAL A 118 16.34 -0.45 -8.18
N LYS A 119 15.71 -1.01 -7.14
CA LYS A 119 15.60 -0.42 -5.79
C LYS A 119 14.79 0.88 -5.71
N SER A 120 14.00 1.22 -6.74
CA SER A 120 13.02 2.30 -6.63
C SER A 120 12.03 1.98 -5.50
N THR A 121 11.72 3.00 -4.72
CA THR A 121 10.76 2.88 -3.62
C THR A 121 9.36 2.51 -4.11
N LEU A 122 9.02 2.83 -5.36
CA LEU A 122 7.76 2.38 -5.98
C LEU A 122 7.74 0.87 -6.22
N ARG A 123 8.89 0.24 -6.53
CA ARG A 123 8.99 -1.22 -6.65
C ARG A 123 8.72 -1.89 -5.31
N ASP A 124 9.35 -1.38 -4.26
CA ASP A 124 9.14 -1.87 -2.90
C ASP A 124 7.66 -1.73 -2.50
N TYR A 125 7.04 -0.59 -2.81
CA TYR A 125 5.63 -0.37 -2.52
C TYR A 125 4.73 -1.35 -3.31
N ILE A 126 4.91 -1.47 -4.62
CA ILE A 126 3.98 -2.27 -5.44
C ILE A 126 4.13 -3.76 -5.17
N ILE A 127 5.35 -4.26 -4.88
CA ILE A 127 5.56 -5.68 -4.58
C ILE A 127 4.93 -6.06 -3.23
N THR A 128 4.97 -5.14 -2.26
CA THR A 128 4.32 -5.28 -0.96
C THR A 128 2.82 -5.48 -1.11
N ILE A 129 2.20 -4.57 -1.86
CA ILE A 129 0.77 -4.63 -2.13
C ILE A 129 0.45 -5.88 -2.94
N PHE A 130 1.24 -6.25 -3.95
CA PHE A 130 1.03 -7.46 -4.74
C PHE A 130 1.08 -8.74 -3.90
N CYS A 131 2.05 -8.88 -3.01
CA CYS A 131 2.15 -10.08 -2.15
C CYS A 131 1.00 -10.18 -1.14
N GLN A 132 0.44 -9.05 -0.70
CA GLN A 132 -0.66 -9.02 0.26
C GLN A 132 -2.05 -9.07 -0.41
N ARG A 133 -2.17 -8.54 -1.63
CA ARG A 133 -3.43 -8.27 -2.36
C ARG A 133 -3.39 -8.76 -3.81
N GLY A 134 -2.53 -9.71 -4.14
CA GLY A 134 -2.46 -10.29 -5.47
C GLY A 134 -3.65 -11.21 -5.76
N PRO A 135 -3.95 -11.49 -7.03
CA PRO A 135 -4.90 -12.53 -7.39
C PRO A 135 -4.36 -13.92 -6.95
N PRO A 136 -5.22 -14.95 -6.91
CA PRO A 136 -4.77 -16.33 -6.71
C PRO A 136 -3.62 -16.69 -7.65
N ILE A 137 -2.60 -17.36 -7.11
CA ILE A 137 -1.41 -17.71 -7.88
C ILE A 137 -1.77 -18.75 -8.94
N THR A 138 -1.55 -18.41 -10.21
CA THR A 138 -1.68 -19.33 -11.35
C THR A 138 -0.30 -19.64 -11.94
N PRO A 139 -0.09 -20.82 -12.58
CA PRO A 139 1.19 -21.15 -13.21
C PRO A 139 1.66 -20.11 -14.23
N SER A 140 0.72 -19.47 -14.93
CA SER A 140 1.01 -18.39 -15.89
C SER A 140 1.73 -17.18 -15.29
N ILE A 141 1.61 -16.96 -13.97
CA ILE A 141 2.35 -15.90 -13.29
C ILE A 141 3.85 -16.20 -13.38
N PHE A 142 4.30 -17.45 -13.28
CA PHE A 142 5.72 -17.81 -13.30
C PHE A 142 6.29 -17.90 -14.73
N SER A 143 6.14 -16.82 -15.49
CA SER A 143 6.69 -16.71 -16.83
C SER A 143 8.12 -16.14 -16.82
N PRO A 144 8.96 -16.49 -17.82
CA PRO A 144 10.29 -15.89 -17.97
C PRO A 144 10.28 -14.36 -18.10
N ALA A 145 9.16 -13.80 -18.58
CA ALA A 145 8.99 -12.35 -18.69
C ALA A 145 8.97 -11.65 -17.32
N HIS A 146 8.41 -12.29 -16.29
CA HIS A 146 8.37 -11.74 -14.93
C HIS A 146 9.66 -12.01 -14.15
N GLU A 147 10.29 -13.16 -14.41
CA GLU A 147 11.55 -13.56 -13.76
C GLU A 147 12.69 -12.59 -14.08
N ARG A 148 12.84 -12.22 -15.36
CA ARG A 148 13.91 -11.31 -15.83
C ARG A 148 13.87 -9.93 -15.15
N LEU A 149 12.69 -9.49 -14.72
CA LEU A 149 12.52 -8.22 -14.02
C LEU A 149 12.94 -8.29 -12.54
N GLY A 150 13.14 -9.49 -11.98
CA GLY A 150 13.47 -9.69 -10.57
C GLY A 150 12.26 -9.68 -9.64
N ILE A 151 11.04 -9.71 -10.18
CA ILE A 151 9.79 -9.63 -9.41
C ILE A 151 9.71 -10.74 -8.36
N PHE A 152 10.03 -11.98 -8.72
CA PHE A 152 9.93 -13.12 -7.80
C PHE A 152 10.96 -13.10 -6.69
N ARG A 153 12.17 -12.58 -6.97
CA ARG A 153 13.19 -12.40 -5.94
C ARG A 153 12.70 -11.44 -4.87
N ASP A 154 12.19 -10.29 -5.30
CA ASP A 154 11.72 -9.24 -4.38
C ASP A 154 10.44 -9.70 -3.65
N ALA A 155 9.54 -10.42 -4.33
CA ALA A 155 8.37 -11.05 -3.71
C ALA A 155 8.76 -12.08 -2.64
N ALA A 156 9.72 -12.96 -2.94
CA ALA A 156 10.18 -13.98 -1.99
C ALA A 156 10.82 -13.33 -0.76
N GLU A 157 11.62 -12.27 -0.95
CA GLU A 157 12.20 -11.51 0.15
C GLU A 157 11.12 -10.87 1.02
N PHE A 158 10.11 -10.26 0.39
CA PHE A 158 8.99 -9.66 1.09
C PHE A 158 8.15 -10.70 1.84
N MET A 159 7.79 -11.81 1.21
CA MET A 159 7.04 -12.89 1.86
C MET A 159 7.78 -13.48 3.06
N ARG A 160 9.12 -13.59 2.99
CA ARG A 160 9.94 -13.97 4.15
C ARG A 160 9.78 -12.97 5.29
N LYS A 161 9.81 -11.66 5.02
CA LYS A 161 9.58 -10.61 6.03
C LYS A 161 8.17 -10.73 6.60
N LEU A 162 7.15 -10.82 5.76
CA LEU A 162 5.75 -10.91 6.16
C LEU A 162 5.48 -12.13 7.06
N ASN A 163 6.02 -13.29 6.70
CA ASN A 163 5.88 -14.52 7.49
C ASN A 163 6.55 -14.39 8.87
N LEU A 164 7.73 -13.79 8.95
CA LEU A 164 8.40 -13.54 10.24
C LEU A 164 7.56 -12.64 11.14
N VAL A 165 6.91 -11.63 10.57
CA VAL A 165 6.03 -10.76 11.37
C VAL A 165 4.78 -11.51 11.79
N ARG A 166 4.10 -12.25 10.90
CA ARG A 166 2.90 -13.01 11.29
C ARG A 166 3.20 -14.06 12.36
N ALA A 167 4.32 -14.76 12.28
CA ALA A 167 4.74 -15.75 13.27
C ALA A 167 4.89 -15.19 14.69
N GLY A 168 5.14 -13.89 14.85
CA GLY A 168 5.36 -13.28 16.17
C GLY A 168 4.10 -12.78 16.89
N ASN A 169 2.90 -12.89 16.30
CA ASN A 169 1.65 -12.39 16.90
C ASN A 169 0.41 -13.19 16.45
N PRO A 170 0.42 -14.53 16.56
CA PRO A 170 -0.83 -15.28 16.49
C PRO A 170 -1.63 -15.02 17.77
N ARG A 171 -2.90 -14.69 17.64
CA ARG A 171 -3.84 -14.59 18.76
C ARG A 171 -4.90 -15.66 18.58
N GLY A 172 -5.21 -16.42 19.62
CA GLY A 172 -6.33 -17.35 19.48
C GLY A 172 -7.67 -16.68 19.73
N ILE A 173 -8.71 -17.23 19.11
CA ILE A 173 -10.10 -16.78 19.21
C ILE A 173 -10.93 -17.73 20.07
N ASP A 174 -12.08 -17.29 20.56
CA ASP A 174 -13.02 -18.11 21.36
C ASP A 174 -12.39 -18.78 22.60
N GLY A 175 -11.48 -18.06 23.27
CA GLY A 175 -10.78 -18.55 24.47
C GLY A 175 -9.64 -19.53 24.18
N TYR A 176 -9.30 -19.74 22.90
CA TYR A 176 -8.09 -20.45 22.51
C TYR A 176 -6.88 -19.59 22.86
N ASP A 177 -6.15 -19.94 23.92
CA ASP A 177 -4.88 -19.27 24.23
C ASP A 177 -3.73 -20.09 23.65
N ILE A 178 -3.32 -19.71 22.43
CA ILE A 178 -2.25 -20.38 21.69
C ILE A 178 -0.93 -20.37 22.48
N HIS A 179 -0.66 -19.34 23.29
CA HIS A 179 0.58 -19.22 24.05
C HIS A 179 0.54 -19.97 25.37
N ALA A 180 -0.66 -20.20 25.93
CA ALA A 180 -0.83 -21.11 27.06
C ALA A 180 -0.66 -22.58 26.66
N GLN A 181 -1.08 -22.97 25.45
CA GLN A 181 -0.94 -24.35 24.95
C GLN A 181 0.43 -24.61 24.33
N PHE A 182 0.94 -23.67 23.55
CA PHE A 182 2.17 -23.84 22.80
C PHE A 182 3.13 -22.68 23.09
N PRO A 183 4.12 -22.90 23.97
CA PRO A 183 5.06 -21.85 24.34
C PRO A 183 5.89 -21.43 23.11
N ILE A 184 6.20 -20.13 23.04
CA ILE A 184 7.15 -19.63 22.04
C ILE A 184 8.57 -19.88 22.57
N GLN A 185 9.35 -20.65 21.82
CA GLN A 185 10.79 -20.76 22.03
C GLN A 185 11.51 -19.79 21.10
N HIS A 186 12.29 -18.89 21.69
CA HIS A 186 13.16 -18.00 20.95
C HIS A 186 14.50 -18.69 20.67
N THR A 187 14.78 -18.94 19.39
CA THR A 187 16.10 -19.38 18.94
C THR A 187 16.92 -18.18 18.52
N TRP A 188 18.14 -18.12 19.04
CA TRP A 188 19.12 -17.08 18.75
C TRP A 188 20.06 -17.65 17.71
N SER A 189 20.04 -17.11 16.48
CA SER A 189 21.11 -17.37 15.52
C SER A 189 22.04 -16.17 15.49
N GLN A 190 23.35 -16.44 15.60
CA GLN A 190 24.36 -15.43 15.28
C GLN A 190 24.11 -14.95 13.85
N GLY A 191 24.20 -13.63 13.66
CA GLY A 191 24.22 -13.07 12.32
C GLY A 191 25.41 -13.63 11.55
N GLU A 192 25.31 -13.72 10.22
CA GLU A 192 26.37 -14.25 9.37
C GLU A 192 27.69 -13.46 9.47
N ASP A 193 27.67 -12.25 10.04
CA ASP A 193 28.83 -11.43 10.38
C ASP A 193 28.61 -10.66 11.70
N GLU A 194 29.68 -10.16 12.34
CA GLU A 194 29.65 -9.39 13.61
C GLU A 194 28.77 -8.11 13.56
N LEU A 195 28.46 -7.62 12.36
CA LEU A 195 27.60 -6.45 12.11
C LEU A 195 26.14 -6.83 11.77
N ALA A 196 25.85 -8.11 11.55
CA ALA A 196 24.51 -8.55 11.21
C ALA A 196 23.65 -8.66 12.50
N PRO A 197 22.41 -8.12 12.50
CA PRO A 197 21.57 -8.17 13.68
C PRO A 197 21.27 -9.62 14.07
N VAL A 198 21.44 -9.92 15.36
CA VAL A 198 21.10 -11.21 15.96
C VAL A 198 19.66 -11.56 15.59
N ARG A 199 19.47 -12.70 14.90
CA ARG A 199 18.16 -13.14 14.44
C ARG A 199 17.48 -13.90 15.57
N VAL A 200 16.52 -13.25 16.22
CA VAL A 200 15.56 -13.92 17.11
C VAL A 200 14.47 -14.55 16.25
N ARG A 201 14.39 -15.88 16.24
CA ARG A 201 13.23 -16.60 15.68
C ARG A 201 12.39 -17.12 16.83
N GLY A 202 11.20 -16.57 17.02
CA GLY A 202 10.18 -17.19 17.87
C GLY A 202 9.55 -18.35 17.10
N CYS A 203 9.67 -19.56 17.62
CA CYS A 203 9.01 -20.74 17.09
C CYS A 203 7.99 -21.23 18.12
N LEU A 204 6.76 -21.50 17.68
CA LEU A 204 5.77 -22.16 18.52
C LEU A 204 6.21 -23.61 18.76
N VAL A 205 6.37 -24.03 20.01
CA VAL A 205 6.75 -25.41 20.34
C VAL A 205 5.47 -26.23 20.48
N THR A 206 5.15 -27.00 19.45
CA THR A 206 3.93 -27.82 19.41
C THR A 206 4.09 -29.19 20.05
N GLY A 207 5.33 -29.65 20.28
CA GLY A 207 5.58 -30.99 20.85
C GLY A 207 5.09 -32.15 19.97
N GLY A 208 4.73 -31.89 18.71
CA GLY A 208 4.09 -32.87 17.82
C GLY A 208 2.55 -32.88 17.88
N GLU A 209 1.94 -31.99 18.66
CA GLU A 209 0.49 -31.79 18.68
C GLU A 209 0.04 -30.94 17.48
N ASP A 210 -1.15 -31.24 16.96
CA ASP A 210 -1.76 -30.48 15.88
C ASP A 210 -2.31 -29.15 16.40
N VAL A 211 -1.85 -28.05 15.80
CA VAL A 211 -2.36 -26.71 16.09
C VAL A 211 -3.67 -26.49 15.32
N ASP A 212 -4.73 -26.08 16.02
CA ASP A 212 -6.00 -25.71 15.38
C ASP A 212 -5.89 -24.31 14.78
N TRP A 213 -5.36 -24.23 13.56
CA TRP A 213 -5.21 -22.97 12.81
C TRP A 213 -6.53 -22.26 12.52
N GLY A 214 -7.67 -22.96 12.61
CA GLY A 214 -9.00 -22.35 12.48
C GLY A 214 -9.36 -21.45 13.66
N LYS A 215 -8.69 -21.60 14.80
CA LYS A 215 -8.89 -20.81 16.02
C LYS A 215 -7.80 -19.76 16.24
N ILE A 216 -7.04 -19.40 15.21
CA ILE A 216 -5.95 -18.43 15.31
C ILE A 216 -6.21 -17.25 14.36
N GLU A 217 -6.30 -16.05 14.93
CA GLU A 217 -6.32 -14.78 14.23
C GLU A 217 -4.94 -14.11 14.23
N TYR A 218 -4.68 -13.30 13.20
CA TYR A 218 -3.53 -12.41 13.14
C TYR A 218 -4.07 -10.98 13.21
N PRO A 219 -4.00 -10.31 14.37
CA PRO A 219 -4.83 -9.12 14.67
C PRO A 219 -4.46 -7.88 13.84
N LEU A 220 -3.31 -7.88 13.16
CA LEU A 220 -2.98 -6.83 12.20
C LEU A 220 -3.63 -7.14 10.85
N PRO A 221 -4.29 -6.16 10.20
CA PRO A 221 -4.82 -6.36 8.87
C PRO A 221 -3.69 -6.83 7.94
N SER A 222 -3.96 -7.88 7.16
CA SER A 222 -2.96 -8.57 6.34
C SER A 222 -2.17 -7.67 5.39
N PHE A 223 -2.68 -6.46 5.14
CA PHE A 223 -2.16 -5.44 4.26
C PHE A 223 -1.35 -4.31 4.94
N LEU A 224 -1.22 -4.32 6.27
CA LEU A 224 -0.57 -3.23 7.03
C LEU A 224 0.74 -3.64 7.72
N VAL A 225 1.27 -4.81 7.38
CA VAL A 225 2.40 -5.42 8.10
C VAL A 225 3.67 -5.37 7.26
N TRP A 226 4.70 -4.66 7.74
CA TRP A 226 5.87 -4.33 6.91
C TRP A 226 7.25 -4.72 7.47
N SER A 227 7.48 -4.68 8.79
CA SER A 227 8.83 -4.93 9.34
C SER A 227 8.83 -5.86 10.55
N THR A 228 9.99 -6.48 10.82
CA THR A 228 10.26 -7.31 12.00
C THR A 228 10.09 -6.58 13.34
N LYS A 229 10.01 -5.25 13.31
CA LYS A 229 9.69 -4.39 14.47
C LYS A 229 8.21 -4.00 14.52
N TRP A 230 7.33 -4.69 13.80
CA TRP A 230 5.90 -4.39 13.73
C TRP A 230 5.56 -3.02 13.14
N GLY A 231 6.49 -2.43 12.39
CA GLY A 231 6.24 -1.17 11.70
C GLY A 231 5.07 -1.30 10.73
N VAL A 232 4.13 -0.38 10.84
CA VAL A 232 2.99 -0.22 9.93
C VAL A 232 3.49 0.42 8.63
N LEU A 233 2.91 0.05 7.48
CA LEU A 233 3.02 0.86 6.25
C LEU A 233 2.41 2.24 6.54
N PRO A 234 3.24 3.29 6.73
CA PRO A 234 3.37 4.20 5.60
C PRO A 234 4.78 4.77 5.36
N ASP A 235 5.68 4.81 6.35
CA ASP A 235 6.80 5.77 6.32
C ASP A 235 8.07 5.30 5.58
N MET A 236 8.23 4.00 5.35
CA MET A 236 9.45 3.46 4.73
C MET A 236 9.46 3.57 3.20
N HIS A 237 8.32 3.88 2.58
CA HIS A 237 8.25 4.08 1.14
C HIS A 237 8.25 5.56 0.74
N PHE A 238 8.20 6.49 1.70
CA PHE A 238 8.12 7.90 1.34
C PHE A 238 9.47 8.40 0.85
N ILE A 239 9.39 9.08 -0.27
CA ILE A 239 10.50 9.79 -0.86
C ILE A 239 10.75 11.04 -0.02
N ARG A 240 12.03 11.34 0.21
CA ARG A 240 12.47 12.58 0.84
C ARG A 240 12.96 13.55 -0.23
N GLU A 241 13.01 14.83 0.10
CA GLU A 241 13.46 15.89 -0.81
C GLU A 241 14.83 15.58 -1.45
N GLY A 242 15.76 15.04 -0.67
CA GLY A 242 17.10 14.67 -1.16
C GLY A 242 17.11 13.57 -2.24
N ASN A 243 16.08 12.75 -2.34
CA ASN A 243 15.96 11.70 -3.37
C ASN A 243 15.56 12.26 -4.75
N VAL A 244 15.08 13.50 -4.80
CA VAL A 244 14.42 14.06 -5.99
C VAL A 244 15.13 15.29 -6.55
N ARG A 245 16.00 15.90 -5.73
CA ARG A 245 16.78 17.08 -6.10
C ARG A 245 17.63 16.87 -7.36
N SER A 246 18.21 15.69 -7.55
CA SER A 246 18.99 15.36 -8.75
C SER A 246 18.17 15.29 -10.04
N VAL A 247 16.91 14.88 -9.96
CA VAL A 247 16.00 14.79 -11.12
C VAL A 247 15.40 16.16 -11.44
N ALA A 248 15.03 16.90 -10.39
CA ALA A 248 14.49 18.26 -10.52
C ALA A 248 15.52 19.22 -11.17
N GLU A 249 16.80 19.09 -10.84
CA GLU A 249 17.87 19.91 -11.43
C GLU A 249 17.98 19.73 -12.95
N ASP A 250 17.72 18.54 -13.48
CA ASP A 250 17.79 18.28 -14.93
C ASP A 250 16.55 18.81 -15.68
N VAL A 251 15.38 18.80 -15.05
CA VAL A 251 14.17 19.41 -15.61
C VAL A 251 14.25 20.94 -15.57
N VAL A 252 14.78 21.53 -14.49
CA VAL A 252 15.00 22.98 -14.41
C VAL A 252 15.95 23.46 -15.51
N LYS A 253 17.03 22.71 -15.80
CA LYS A 253 17.94 23.02 -16.92
C LYS A 253 17.24 23.02 -18.29
N GLN A 254 16.19 22.22 -18.49
CA GLN A 254 15.41 22.20 -19.74
C GLN A 254 14.46 23.41 -19.86
N ILE A 255 14.04 23.99 -18.74
CA ILE A 255 13.19 25.19 -18.72
C ILE A 255 14.04 26.46 -18.92
N GLU A 256 15.29 26.44 -18.44
CA GLU A 256 16.23 27.57 -18.55
C GLU A 256 16.87 27.72 -19.94
N PHE A 257 16.72 26.73 -20.83
CA PHE A 257 17.15 26.79 -22.23
C PHE A 257 15.99 26.48 -23.21
N PRO A 258 15.18 27.49 -23.57
CA PRO A 258 14.38 27.46 -24.80
C PRO A 258 15.24 27.68 -26.06
#